data_AF-A0A7X0EW17-F1
#
_entry.id   AF-A0A7X0EW17-F1
#
_cell.length_a   1.000
_cell.length_b   1.000
_cell.length_c   1.000
_cell.angle_alpha   90.00
_cell.angle_beta   90.00
_cell.angle_gamma   90.00
#
_symmetry.space_group_name_H-M   'P 1'
#
loop_
_entity.id
_entity.type
_entity.pdbx_description
1 polymer ?
#
loop_
_entity_poly.entity_id
_entity_poly.type
_entity_poly.pdbx_seq_one_letter_code
_entity_poly.pdbx_strand_id
1 'polypeptide(L)' 'MRCMYCELNLVGHSEVTSIPGQGLAHYNCFITAQFQNRRFRGLDIAALSDGCLEQLKELVVTEMNERNRDEAGPDIELF' A
#
# COMPACT_ATOMS: atom_id res chain seq x y z
N MET A 1 -7.15 -26.34 -1.05
CA MET A 1 -6.40 -25.17 -0.56
C MET A 1 -7.29 -23.94 -0.78
N ARG A 2 -7.73 -23.25 0.28
CA ARG A 2 -8.75 -22.18 0.19
C ARG A 2 -8.15 -20.83 0.57
N CYS A 3 -8.65 -19.76 -0.05
CA CYS A 3 -8.30 -18.38 0.29
C CYS A 3 -8.85 -18.06 1.68
N MET A 4 -8.00 -17.51 2.56
CA MET A 4 -8.41 -17.19 3.92
C MET A 4 -9.39 -16.00 4.04
N TYR A 5 -9.61 -15.22 2.98
CA TYR A 5 -10.51 -14.06 2.98
C TYR A 5 -11.88 -14.34 2.35
N CYS A 6 -11.92 -15.07 1.23
CA CYS A 6 -13.17 -15.34 0.50
C CYS A 6 -13.57 -16.81 0.50
N GLU A 7 -12.76 -17.69 1.12
CA GLU A 7 -12.98 -19.14 1.21
C GLU A 7 -13.02 -19.90 -0.13
N LEU A 8 -12.87 -19.20 -1.26
CA LEU A 8 -12.80 -19.80 -2.58
C LEU A 8 -11.49 -20.57 -2.81
N ASN A 9 -11.53 -21.50 -3.76
CA ASN A 9 -10.38 -22.34 -4.09
C ASN A 9 -9.20 -21.53 -4.64
N LEU A 10 -7.99 -21.91 -4.25
CA LEU A 10 -6.74 -21.32 -4.75
C LEU A 10 -6.09 -22.14 -5.88
N VAL A 11 -6.48 -23.41 -6.05
CA VAL A 11 -5.88 -24.29 -7.07
C VAL A 11 -6.23 -23.77 -8.46
N GLY A 12 -5.21 -23.58 -9.30
CA GLY A 12 -5.36 -23.08 -10.68
C GLY A 12 -5.33 -21.56 -10.82
N HIS A 13 -5.24 -20.80 -9.71
CA HIS A 13 -5.05 -19.35 -9.76
C HIS A 13 -3.55 -19.01 -9.85
N SER A 14 -3.20 -18.06 -10.73
CA SER A 14 -1.82 -17.60 -10.94
C SER A 14 -1.31 -16.71 -9.81
N GLU A 15 -2.18 -15.95 -9.15
CA GLU A 15 -1.80 -14.96 -8.14
C GLU A 15 -2.27 -15.37 -6.74
N VAL A 16 -1.42 -16.16 -6.08
CA VAL A 16 -1.61 -16.60 -4.70
C VAL A 16 -0.45 -16.07 -3.86
N THR A 17 -0.75 -15.56 -2.66
CA THR A 17 0.24 -15.08 -1.71
C THR A 17 0.14 -15.84 -0.40
N SER A 18 1.30 -16.12 0.21
CA SER A 18 1.39 -16.70 1.55
C SER A 18 1.49 -15.58 2.58
N ILE A 19 0.68 -15.68 3.63
CA ILE A 19 0.65 -14.73 4.74
C ILE A 19 1.23 -15.47 5.94
N PRO A 20 2.45 -15.08 6.40
CA PRO A 20 3.14 -15.75 7.50
C PRO A 20 2.24 -15.89 8.73
N GLY A 21 2.14 -17.11 9.25
CA GLY A 21 1.34 -17.41 10.45
C GLY A 21 -0.17 -17.41 10.25
N GLN A 22 -0.70 -17.16 9.05
CA GLN A 22 -2.15 -17.14 8.79
C GLN A 22 -2.59 -18.18 7.76
N GLY A 23 -1.96 -18.19 6.58
CA GLY A 23 -2.36 -19.11 5.52
C GLY A 23 -2.10 -18.56 4.12
N LEU A 24 -2.99 -18.88 3.18
CA LEU A 24 -2.87 -18.51 1.77
C LEU A 24 -4.08 -17.69 1.34
N ALA A 25 -3.87 -16.74 0.44
CA ALA A 25 -4.90 -15.88 -0.11
C ALA A 25 -4.69 -15.64 -1.60
N HIS A 26 -5.77 -15.34 -2.32
CA HIS A 26 -5.64 -14.65 -3.60
C HIS A 26 -4.96 -13.31 -3.36
N TYR A 27 -4.02 -12.92 -4.23
CA TYR A 27 -3.28 -11.67 -4.07
C TYR A 27 -4.20 -10.46 -3.93
N ASN A 28 -5.23 -10.35 -4.77
CA ASN A 28 -6.21 -9.27 -4.70
C ASN A 28 -6.99 -9.25 -3.38
N CYS A 29 -7.41 -10.42 -2.88
CA CYS A 29 -8.07 -10.49 -1.58
C CYS A 29 -7.16 -9.98 -0.45
N PHE A 30 -5.86 -10.32 -0.49
CA PHE A 30 -4.88 -9.80 0.45
C PHE A 30 -4.73 -8.28 0.35
N ILE A 31 -4.56 -7.73 -0.86
CA ILE A 31 -4.41 -6.28 -1.06
C ILE A 31 -5.66 -5.52 -0.61
N THR A 32 -6.86 -6.00 -0.95
CA THR A 32 -8.12 -5.43 -0.48
C THR A 32 -8.20 -5.42 1.05
N ALA A 33 -7.83 -6.53 1.69
CA ALA A 33 -7.80 -6.62 3.14
C ALA A 33 -6.78 -5.65 3.76
N GLN A 34 -5.58 -5.51 3.19
CA GLN A 34 -4.60 -4.52 3.64
C GLN A 34 -5.16 -3.10 3.55
N PHE A 35 -5.77 -2.75 2.41
CA PHE A 35 -6.34 -1.42 2.19
C PHE A 35 -7.50 -1.10 3.16
N GLN A 36 -8.42 -2.05 3.37
CA GLN A 36 -9.53 -1.88 4.32
C GLN A 36 -9.05 -1.66 5.75
N ASN A 37 -7.97 -2.35 6.13
CA ASN A 37 -7.31 -2.17 7.42
C ASN A 37 -6.34 -0.98 7.45
N ARG A 38 -6.29 -0.16 6.39
CA ARG A 38 -5.38 0.98 6.23
C ARG A 38 -3.93 0.58 6.48
N ARG A 39 -3.56 -0.63 6.09
CA ARG A 39 -2.20 -1.15 6.18
C ARG A 39 -1.50 -0.98 4.84
N PHE A 40 -0.34 -0.35 4.86
CA PHE A 40 0.49 -0.15 3.68
C PHE A 40 1.88 -0.72 3.94
N ARG A 41 2.21 -1.85 3.31
CA ARG A 41 3.53 -2.51 3.41
C ARG A 41 4.05 -2.64 4.86
N GLY A 42 3.19 -3.04 5.79
CA GLY A 42 3.53 -3.22 7.20
C GLY A 42 3.32 -1.99 8.08
N LEU A 43 3.09 -0.81 7.49
CA LEU A 43 2.65 0.38 8.23
C LEU A 43 1.14 0.28 8.51
N ASP A 44 0.76 0.27 9.78
CA ASP A 44 -0.64 0.36 10.20
C ASP A 44 -1.04 1.83 10.35
N ILE A 45 -1.62 2.42 9.30
CA ILE A 45 -1.98 3.84 9.27
C ILE A 45 -3.11 4.13 10.28
N ALA A 46 -3.98 3.15 10.53
CA ALA A 46 -5.07 3.30 11.50
C ALA A 46 -4.57 3.40 12.95
N ALA A 47 -3.34 2.94 13.22
CA ALA A 47 -2.73 3.01 14.55
C ALA A 47 -1.94 4.32 14.80
N LEU A 48 -1.81 5.18 13.79
CA LEU A 48 -1.11 6.47 13.94
C LEU A 48 -1.96 7.47 14.73
N SER A 49 -1.31 8.25 15.58
CA SER A 49 -1.93 9.45 16.15
C SER A 49 -2.12 10.51 15.07
N ASP A 50 -3.04 11.45 15.28
CA ASP A 50 -3.30 12.55 14.33
C ASP A 50 -2.02 13.35 13.99
N GLY A 51 -1.16 13.59 14.99
CA GLY A 51 0.11 14.28 14.78
C GLY A 51 1.10 13.48 13.91
N CYS A 52 1.20 12.16 14.13
CA CYS A 52 2.02 11.29 13.28
C CYS A 52 1.45 11.17 11.88
N LEU A 53 0.13 11.17 11.73
CA LEU A 53 -0.54 11.11 10.44
C LEU A 53 -0.26 12.38 9.61
N GLU A 54 -0.32 13.56 10.24
CA GLU A 54 0.02 14.82 9.57
C GLU A 54 1.49 14.86 9.14
N GLN A 55 2.41 14.40 9.98
CA GLN A 55 3.83 14.29 9.61
C GLN A 55 4.06 13.33 8.45
N LEU A 56 3.39 12.16 8.45
CA LEU A 56 3.46 11.20 7.35
C LEU A 56 2.97 11.82 6.04
N LYS A 57 1.88 12.59 6.09
CA LYS A 57 1.35 13.31 4.93
C LYS A 57 2.37 14.30 4.38
N GLU A 58 3.01 15.12 5.21
CA GLU A 58 4.02 16.08 4.77
C GLU A 58 5.24 15.40 4.13
N LEU A 59 5.68 14.26 4.67
CA LEU A 59 6.76 13.46 4.07
C LEU A 59 6.37 12.93 2.68
N VAL A 60 5.14 12.40 2.55
CA VAL A 60 4.64 11.89 1.27
C VAL A 60 4.53 13.00 0.23
N VAL A 61 4.00 14.18 0.61
CA VAL A 61 3.89 15.34 -0.28
C VAL A 61 5.26 15.81 -0.75
N THR A 62 6.23 15.88 0.16
CA THR A 62 7.61 16.28 -0.16
C THR A 62 8.23 15.31 -1.17
N GLU A 63 8.13 14.00 -0.94
CA GLU A 63 8.63 12.98 -1.86
C GLU A 63 7.95 13.03 -3.24
N MET A 64 6.63 13.26 -3.27
CA MET A 64 5.90 13.41 -4.54
C MET A 64 6.39 14.63 -5.33
N ASN A 65 6.63 15.75 -4.64
CA ASN A 65 7.15 16.96 -5.28
C ASN A 65 8.57 16.74 -5.84
N GLU A 66 9.45 16.07 -5.09
CA GLU A 66 10.81 15.76 -5.56
C GLU A 66 10.79 14.83 -6.78
N ARG A 67 9.93 13.81 -6.82
CA ARG A 67 9.81 12.94 -8.00
C ARG A 67 9.28 13.65 -9.24
N ASN A 68 8.31 14.54 -9.05
CA ASN A 68 7.74 15.32 -10.15
C ASN A 68 8.70 16.40 -10.67
N ARG A 69 9.63 16.86 -9.82
CA ARG A 69 10.68 17.82 -10.20
C ARG A 69 11.64 17.27 -11.25
N ASP A 70 11.87 15.96 -11.27
CA ASP A 70 12.73 15.31 -12.28
C ASP A 70 11.99 15.03 -13.60
N GLU A 71 10.65 14.96 -13.58
CA GLU A 71 9.82 14.76 -14.78
C GLU A 71 9.50 16.06 -15.52
N ALA A 72 9.37 17.18 -14.80
CA ALA A 72 9.38 18.50 -15.38
C ALA A 72 10.84 18.93 -15.58
N GLY A 73 11.32 18.92 -16.83
CA GLY A 73 12.62 19.51 -17.19
C GLY A 73 12.78 20.94 -16.63
N PRO A 74 13.99 21.52 -16.69
CA PRO A 74 14.38 22.71 -15.95
C PRO A 74 13.76 24.00 -16.53
N ASP A 75 12.44 24.09 -16.61
CA ASP A 75 11.72 25.34 -16.85
C ASP A 75 11.43 26.00 -15.51
N ILE A 76 12.52 26.34 -14.80
CA ILE A 76 12.47 27.40 -13.81
C ILE A 76 12.49 28.71 -14.61
N GLU A 77 11.32 29.17 -15.07
CA GLU A 77 11.19 30.55 -15.54
C GLU A 77 11.29 31.49 -14.32
N LEU A 78 12.52 31.94 -14.05
CA LEU A 78 12.80 33.09 -13.18
C LEU A 78 12.39 34.36 -13.95
N PHE A 79 11.17 34.85 -13.70
CA PHE A 79 10.80 36.25 -13.99
C PHE A 79 10.98 37.11 -12.74
#